data_AF-X1QM83-F1
#
_entry.id   AF-X1QM83-F1
#
_cell.length_a   1.000
_cell.length_b   1.000
_cell.length_c   1.000
_cell.angle_alpha   90.00
_cell.angle_beta   90.00
_cell.angle_gamma   90.00
#
_symmetry.space_group_name_H-M   'P 1'
#
loop_
_entity.id
_entity.type
_entity.pdbx_description
1 polymer ?
#
loop_
_entity_poly.entity_id
_entity_poly.type
_entity_poly.pdbx_seq_one_letter_code
_entity_poly.pdbx_strand_id
1 'polypeptide(L)' 'LFGSSLDQKRRSNDIDIAVEGVSPKEFFKYYGDLLLQLSKPIDIIDLTGSSKFINLIKHEGKLLYG' A
#
# COMPACT_ATOMS: atom_id res chain seq x y z
N LEU A 1 -4.90 -0.49 -2.97
CA LEU A 1 -4.45 -1.91 -3.02
C LEU A 1 -3.77 -2.13 -4.35
N PHE A 2 -2.60 -2.75 -4.38
CA PHE A 2 -1.91 -3.07 -5.64
C PHE A 2 -1.28 -4.47 -5.56
N GLY A 3 -0.44 -4.81 -6.53
CA GLY A 3 0.41 -5.99 -6.45
C GLY A 3 -0.35 -7.32 -6.39
N SER A 4 0.28 -8.32 -5.75
CA SER A 4 -0.29 -9.66 -5.68
C SER A 4 -1.53 -9.75 -4.79
N SER A 5 -1.71 -8.75 -3.91
CA SER A 5 -2.89 -8.58 -3.07
C SER A 5 -4.19 -8.32 -3.85
N LEU A 6 -4.11 -8.00 -5.15
CA LEU A 6 -5.29 -7.86 -6.02
C LEU A 6 -5.88 -9.21 -6.46
N ASP A 7 -5.10 -10.28 -6.49
CA ASP A 7 -5.54 -11.59 -6.97
C ASP A 7 -6.18 -12.40 -5.83
N GLN A 8 -7.51 -12.46 -5.83
CA GLN A 8 -8.28 -13.22 -4.84
C GLN A 8 -8.11 -14.74 -4.95
N LYS A 9 -7.66 -15.25 -6.10
CA LYS A 9 -7.43 -16.69 -6.32
C LYS A 9 -6.06 -17.11 -5.80
N ARG A 10 -5.16 -16.16 -5.55
CA ARG A 10 -3.82 -16.39 -5.03
C ARG A 10 -3.75 -15.99 -3.57
N ARG A 11 -3.14 -16.83 -2.74
CA ARG A 11 -2.79 -16.42 -1.38
C ARG A 11 -1.56 -15.52 -1.42
N SER A 12 -1.75 -14.21 -1.28
CA SER A 12 -0.65 -13.25 -1.12
C SER A 12 0.07 -13.46 0.22
N ASN A 13 1.39 -13.28 0.22
CA ASN A 13 2.24 -13.42 1.42
C ASN A 13 2.16 -12.18 2.31
N ASP A 14 2.02 -11.03 1.70
CA ASP A 14 2.01 -9.70 2.28
C ASP A 14 0.82 -8.88 1.73
N ILE A 15 0.61 -7.70 2.29
CA ILE A 15 -0.47 -6.80 1.91
C ILE A 15 0.12 -5.55 1.25
N ASP A 16 -0.18 -5.34 -0.02
CA ASP A 16 0.35 -4.24 -0.83
C ASP A 16 -0.58 -3.00 -0.79
N ILE A 17 -0.23 -1.97 -0.03
CA ILE A 17 -1.04 -0.75 0.13
C ILE A 17 -0.28 0.48 -0.33
N ALA A 18 -0.93 1.30 -1.16
CA ALA A 18 -0.41 2.60 -1.55
C ALA A 18 -1.29 3.69 -0.95
N VAL A 19 -0.66 4.74 -0.43
CA VAL A 19 -1.32 5.86 0.26
C VAL A 19 -0.87 7.19 -0.34
N GLU A 20 -1.73 8.20 -0.29
CA GLU A 20 -1.43 9.57 -0.72
C GLU A 20 -1.94 10.54 0.35
N GLY A 21 -1.22 11.63 0.59
CA GLY A 21 -1.64 12.66 1.55
C GLY A 21 -1.32 12.37 3.03
N VAL A 22 -0.57 11.30 3.33
CA VAL A 22 -0.06 11.05 4.69
C VAL A 22 1.16 11.92 4.94
N SER A 23 1.16 12.69 6.03
CA SER A 23 2.32 13.51 6.35
C SER A 23 3.55 12.65 6.66
N PRO A 24 4.78 13.07 6.28
CA PRO A 24 5.99 12.28 6.54
C PRO A 24 6.22 11.95 8.02
N LYS A 25 5.76 12.82 8.93
CA LYS A 25 5.87 12.62 10.39
C LYS A 25 5.00 11.48 10.90
N GLU A 26 3.86 11.26 10.28
CA GLU A 26 2.91 10.22 10.69
C GLU A 26 3.10 8.91 9.91
N PHE A 27 3.75 8.96 8.74
CA PHE A 27 3.91 7.81 7.85
C PHE A 27 4.50 6.58 8.58
N PHE A 28 5.61 6.75 9.29
CA PHE A 28 6.26 5.64 9.99
C PHE A 28 5.48 5.15 11.21
N LYS A 29 4.72 6.03 11.87
CA LYS A 29 3.86 5.65 12.98
C LYS A 29 2.71 4.75 12.49
N TYR A 30 2.00 5.19 11.44
CA TYR A 30 0.96 4.37 10.82
C TYR A 30 1.49 3.04 10.30
N TYR A 31 2.66 3.07 9.65
CA TYR A 31 3.32 1.85 9.19
C TYR A 31 3.62 0.88 10.34
N GLY A 32 4.19 1.40 11.45
CA GLY A 32 4.49 0.60 12.63
C GLY A 32 3.24 0.00 13.29
N ASP A 33 2.17 0.79 13.41
CA ASP A 33 0.89 0.31 13.96
C ASP A 33 0.31 -0.83 13.11
N LEU A 34 0.36 -0.69 11.77
CA LEU A 34 -0.15 -1.72 10.84
C LEU A 34 0.70 -3.00 10.87
N LEU A 35 2.03 -2.87 10.95
CA LEU A 35 2.93 -4.03 11.10
C LEU A 35 2.62 -4.85 12.36
N LEU A 36 2.22 -4.21 13.46
CA LEU A 36 1.92 -4.88 14.72
C LEU A 36 0.50 -5.45 14.79
N GLN A 37 -0.46 -4.84 14.08
CA GLN A 37 -1.87 -5.22 14.16
C GLN A 37 -2.30 -6.27 13.11
N LEU A 38 -1.59 -6.37 11.99
CA LEU A 38 -1.99 -7.25 10.89
C LEU A 38 -1.37 -8.65 11.00
N SER A 39 -2.12 -9.65 10.56
CA SER A 39 -1.70 -11.07 10.58
C SER A 39 -0.73 -11.45 9.46
N LYS A 40 -0.41 -10.50 8.57
CA LYS A 40 0.55 -10.63 7.48
C LYS A 40 1.42 -9.38 7.42
N PRO A 41 2.66 -9.49 6.93
CA PRO A 41 3.48 -8.32 6.59
C PRO A 41 2.72 -7.36 5.66
N ILE A 42 2.99 -6.07 5.79
CA ILE A 42 2.37 -5.02 4.96
C ILE A 42 3.48 -4.20 4.28
N ASP A 43 3.31 -3.99 2.99
CA ASP A 43 4.17 -3.12 2.17
C ASP A 43 3.40 -1.84 1.87
N ILE A 44 3.90 -0.71 2.40
CA ILE A 44 3.27 0.62 2.23
C ILE A 44 4.11 1.49 1.31
N ILE A 45 3.48 1.98 0.24
CA ILE A 45 4.08 2.90 -0.74
C ILE A 45 3.41 4.27 -0.65
N ASP A 46 4.20 5.33 -0.51
CA ASP A 46 3.73 6.71 -0.66
C ASP A 46 3.62 7.07 -2.16
N LEU A 47 2.45 7.53 -2.58
CA LEU A 47 2.15 7.97 -3.94
C LEU A 47 2.50 9.43 -4.20
N THR A 48 3.04 10.14 -3.20
CA THR A 48 3.49 11.52 -3.35
C THR A 48 4.58 11.63 -4.43
N GLY A 49 4.36 12.54 -5.40
CA GLY A 49 5.27 12.78 -6.51
C GLY A 49 4.95 11.97 -7.77
N SER A 50 5.96 11.70 -8.58
CA SER A 50 5.79 11.02 -9.87
C SER A 50 6.94 10.06 -10.17
N SER A 51 6.61 8.82 -10.50
CA SER A 51 7.56 7.82 -11.01
C SER A 51 6.83 6.82 -11.89
N LYS A 52 7.56 6.06 -12.72
CA LYS A 52 6.95 4.98 -13.51
C LYS A 52 6.19 3.98 -12.63
N PHE A 53 6.72 3.69 -11.44
CA PHE A 53 6.09 2.78 -10.48
C PHE A 53 4.82 3.36 -9.85
N ILE A 54 4.84 4.63 -9.44
CA ILE A 54 3.65 5.33 -8.94
C ILE A 54 2.55 5.35 -10.01
N ASN A 55 2.90 5.63 -11.26
CA ASN A 55 1.94 5.64 -12.37
C ASN A 55 1.35 4.26 -12.63
N LEU A 56 2.18 3.20 -12.54
CA LEU A 56 1.71 1.82 -12.65
C LEU A 56 0.71 1.48 -11.55
N ILE A 57 1.03 1.80 -10.29
CA ILE A 57 0.13 1.58 -9.15
C ILE A 57 -1.19 2.34 -9.33
N LYS A 58 -1.14 3.61 -9.77
CA LYS A 58 -2.36 4.41 -10.01
C LYS A 58 -3.21 3.83 -11.14
N HIS A 59 -2.60 3.17 -12.14
CA HIS A 59 -3.30 2.58 -13.27
C HIS A 59 -3.88 1.18 -12.98
N GLU A 60 -3.11 0.31 -12.33
CA GLU A 60 -3.50 -1.10 -12.09
C GLU A 60 -4.09 -1.34 -10.70
N GLY A 61 -3.86 -0.43 -9.77
CA GLY A 61 -4.32 -0.54 -8.39
C GLY A 61 -5.83 -0.43 -8.26
N LYS A 62 -6.35 -1.02 -7.19
CA LYS A 62 -7.74 -0.85 -6.75
C LYS A 62 -7.82 0.20 -5.66
N LEU A 63 -8.62 1.24 -5.89
CA LEU A 63 -8.95 2.24 -4.88
C LEU A 63 -9.73 1.56 -3.74
N LEU A 64 -9.26 1.74 -2.51
CA LEU A 64 -9.91 1.19 -1.31
C LEU A 64 -10.73 2.25 -0.57
N TYR A 65 -10.21 3.47 -0.51
CA TYR A 65 -10.78 4.59 0.23
C TYR A 65 -10.24 5.91 -0.37
N GLY A 66 -11.08 6.94 -0.45
CA GLY A 66 -10.77 8.22 -1.09
C GLY A 66 -12.03 8.95 -1.51
#